data_AF-A0A6A4ZNM8-F1
#
_entry.id   AF-A0A6A4ZNM8-F1
#
_cell.length_a   1.000
_cell.length_b   1.000
_cell.length_c   1.000
_cell.angle_alpha   90.00
_cell.angle_beta   90.00
_cell.angle_gamma   90.00
#
_symmetry.space_group_name_H-M   'P 1'
#
loop_
_entity.id
_entity.type
_entity.pdbx_description
1 polymer ?
#
loop_
_entity_poly.entity_id
_entity_poly.type
_entity_poly.pdbx_seq_one_letter_code
_entity_poly.pdbx_strand_id
1 'polypeptide(L)'
;MKTHHQDWLTDYLAAKKTEDRAYHSRMRLCQRFYQRYQFSQRVPCVSKVKQDELRDIHEKYASHFWAKFATTAHVDIINVDETSVYYGMPPGKTLAKVGGSSKVDKSQSTPTA
;
A
#
# COMPACT_ATOMS: atom_id res chain seq x y z
N MET A 1 7.06 14.63 8.45
CA MET A 1 7.75 15.81 7.85
C MET A 1 7.10 17.13 8.27
N LYS A 2 5.75 17.23 8.27
CA LYS A 2 5.01 18.43 8.74
C LYS A 2 5.13 18.77 10.23
N THR A 3 5.64 17.87 11.08
CA THR A 3 5.62 18.05 12.55
C THR A 3 6.98 18.27 13.19
N HIS A 4 8.08 17.82 12.57
CA HIS A 4 9.39 17.82 13.24
C HIS A 4 10.44 18.74 12.59
N HIS A 5 10.20 19.24 11.35
CA HIS A 5 11.17 20.06 10.60
C HIS A 5 10.48 21.07 9.68
N GLN A 6 9.42 21.74 10.15
CA GLN A 6 8.69 22.75 9.37
C GLN A 6 9.58 23.92 8.99
N ASP A 7 10.32 24.48 9.95
CA ASP A 7 11.17 25.66 9.72
C ASP A 7 12.26 25.35 8.68
N TRP A 8 12.98 24.23 8.86
CA TRP A 8 13.96 23.76 7.88
C TRP A 8 13.36 23.57 6.47
N LEU A 9 12.13 23.02 6.38
CA LEU A 9 11.47 22.82 5.09
C LEU A 9 11.10 24.17 4.44
N THR A 10 10.62 25.12 5.22
CA THR A 10 10.28 26.47 4.76
C THR A 10 11.52 27.17 4.23
N ASP A 11 12.62 27.18 4.99
CA ASP A 11 13.90 27.78 4.58
C ASP A 11 14.46 27.11 3.33
N TYR A 12 14.41 25.77 3.28
CA TYR A 12 14.88 25.00 2.12
C TYR A 12 14.10 25.33 0.84
N LEU A 13 12.79 25.55 0.94
CA LEU A 13 11.94 25.91 -0.20
C LEU A 13 12.10 27.38 -0.60
N ALA A 14 12.23 28.28 0.38
CA ALA A 14 12.48 29.71 0.15
C ALA A 14 13.82 29.96 -0.57
N ALA A 15 14.82 29.10 -0.36
CA ALA A 15 16.10 29.16 -1.05
C ALA A 15 16.04 28.76 -2.55
N LYS A 16 14.87 28.38 -3.09
CA LYS A 16 14.73 27.98 -4.50
C LYS A 16 14.36 29.18 -5.37
N LYS A 17 14.88 29.18 -6.60
CA LYS A 17 14.73 30.30 -7.55
C LYS A 17 13.28 30.57 -7.98
N THR A 18 12.45 29.54 -8.03
CA THR A 18 11.03 29.62 -8.42
C THR A 18 10.21 28.63 -7.62
N GLU A 19 8.92 28.88 -7.49
CA GLU A 19 7.98 27.97 -6.83
C GLU A 19 7.95 26.59 -7.50
N ASP A 20 7.97 26.55 -8.83
CA ASP A 20 8.04 25.31 -9.61
C ASP A 20 9.30 24.48 -9.27
N ARG A 21 10.46 25.13 -9.16
CA ARG A 21 11.71 24.47 -8.73
C ARG A 21 11.62 24.01 -7.28
N ALA A 22 10.96 24.77 -6.41
CA ALA A 22 10.69 24.38 -5.03
C ALA A 22 9.83 23.10 -4.99
N TYR A 23 8.72 23.07 -5.72
CA TYR A 23 7.85 21.92 -5.85
C TYR A 23 8.60 20.66 -6.33
N HIS A 24 9.32 20.76 -7.45
CA HIS A 24 10.06 19.62 -8.00
C HIS A 24 11.19 19.16 -7.08
N SER A 25 11.88 20.08 -6.40
CA SER A 25 12.94 19.73 -5.46
C SER A 25 12.41 18.98 -4.23
N ARG A 26 11.23 19.38 -3.73
CA ARG A 26 10.52 18.68 -2.66
C ARG A 26 10.06 17.30 -3.09
N MET A 27 9.49 17.19 -4.30
CA MET A 27 9.08 15.90 -4.86
C MET A 27 10.28 14.95 -4.93
N ARG A 28 11.42 15.41 -5.45
CA ARG A 28 12.65 14.60 -5.54
C ARG A 28 13.19 14.19 -4.17
N LEU A 29 13.04 15.01 -3.14
CA LEU A 29 13.41 14.66 -1.77
C LEU A 29 12.56 13.49 -1.25
N CYS A 30 11.23 13.56 -1.42
CA CYS A 30 10.32 12.47 -1.09
C CYS A 30 10.65 11.20 -1.90
N GLN A 31 11.02 11.36 -3.17
CA GLN A 31 11.41 10.24 -4.04
C GLN A 31 12.64 9.49 -3.56
N ARG A 32 13.69 10.23 -3.22
CA ARG A 32 14.91 9.65 -2.67
C ARG A 32 14.66 8.97 -1.33
N PHE A 33 13.79 9.56 -0.49
CA PHE A 33 13.42 8.96 0.78
C PHE A 33 12.75 7.59 0.58
N TYR A 34 11.68 7.53 -0.22
CA TYR A 34 10.96 6.26 -0.39
C TYR A 34 11.83 5.20 -1.06
N GLN A 35 12.69 5.57 -2.02
CA GLN A 35 13.65 4.63 -2.65
C GLN A 35 14.65 4.08 -1.63
N ARG A 36 15.24 4.96 -0.81
CA ARG A 36 16.23 4.58 0.20
C ARG A 36 15.66 3.63 1.25
N TYR A 37 14.43 3.89 1.69
CA TYR A 37 13.78 3.09 2.73
C TYR A 37 12.87 1.98 2.16
N GLN A 38 13.04 1.64 0.88
CA GLN A 38 12.34 0.54 0.22
C GLN A 38 10.82 0.67 0.38
N PHE A 39 10.25 1.81 0.00
CA PHE A 39 8.81 2.01 -0.13
C PHE A 39 8.43 1.94 -1.61
N SER A 40 7.36 1.21 -1.90
CA SER A 40 6.80 1.07 -3.24
C SER A 40 5.38 1.62 -3.27
N GLN A 41 4.98 2.11 -4.44
CA GLN A 41 3.58 2.39 -4.71
C GLN A 41 2.79 1.08 -4.73
N ARG A 42 1.66 1.02 -4.02
CA ARG A 42 0.74 -0.13 -3.99
C ARG A 42 -0.70 0.34 -4.00
N VAL A 43 -1.58 -0.50 -4.55
CA VAL A 43 -3.03 -0.24 -4.52
C VAL A 43 -3.55 -0.49 -3.10
N PRO A 44 -4.22 0.48 -2.47
CA PRO A 44 -4.86 0.29 -1.17
C PRO A 44 -5.88 -0.84 -1.25
N CYS A 45 -5.77 -1.79 -0.33
CA CYS A 45 -6.78 -2.83 -0.16
C CYS A 45 -7.59 -2.51 1.10
N VAL A 46 -8.83 -2.09 0.95
CA VAL A 46 -9.72 -1.84 2.10
C VAL A 46 -10.26 -3.18 2.57
N SER A 47 -9.86 -3.62 3.78
CA SER A 47 -10.45 -4.79 4.43
C SER A 47 -11.56 -4.36 5.37
N LYS A 48 -12.69 -5.07 5.37
CA LYS A 48 -13.74 -4.88 6.39
C LYS A 48 -13.45 -5.65 7.68
N VAL A 49 -12.49 -6.59 7.64
CA VAL A 49 -12.17 -7.55 8.69
C VAL A 49 -10.77 -7.29 9.24
N LYS A 50 -10.58 -7.47 10.55
CA LYS A 50 -9.29 -7.31 11.24
C LYS A 50 -8.28 -8.34 10.72
N GLN A 51 -6.99 -8.00 10.76
CA GLN A 51 -5.92 -8.87 10.22
C GLN A 51 -5.84 -10.21 10.96
N ASP A 52 -5.93 -10.20 12.28
CA ASP A 52 -5.84 -11.43 13.08
C ASP A 52 -7.01 -12.37 12.77
N GLU A 53 -8.23 -11.83 12.63
CA GLU A 53 -9.41 -12.60 12.27
C GLU A 53 -9.29 -13.22 10.86
N LEU A 54 -8.72 -12.48 9.88
CA LEU A 54 -8.44 -13.03 8.56
C LEU A 54 -7.42 -14.17 8.59
N ARG A 55 -6.37 -14.05 9.42
CA ARG A 55 -5.37 -15.11 9.59
C ARG A 55 -6.01 -16.36 10.19
N ASP A 56 -6.83 -16.19 11.23
CA ASP A 56 -7.52 -17.31 11.88
C ASP A 56 -8.48 -18.02 10.91
N ILE A 57 -9.21 -17.26 10.10
CA ILE A 57 -10.10 -17.83 9.05
C ILE A 57 -9.28 -18.58 8.01
N HIS A 58 -8.16 -18.00 7.56
CA HIS A 58 -7.29 -18.62 6.57
C HIS A 58 -6.69 -19.94 7.08
N GLU A 59 -6.18 -19.98 8.31
CA GLU A 59 -5.59 -21.18 8.90
C GLU A 59 -6.63 -22.30 9.11
N LYS A 60 -7.83 -21.95 9.57
CA LYS A 60 -8.95 -22.90 9.71
C LYS A 60 -9.36 -23.46 8.35
N TYR A 61 -9.50 -22.60 7.35
CA TYR A 61 -9.85 -23.02 6.00
C TYR A 61 -8.78 -23.94 5.40
N ALA A 62 -7.50 -23.54 5.48
CA ALA A 62 -6.38 -24.32 4.96
C ALA A 62 -6.32 -25.71 5.62
N SER A 63 -6.48 -25.77 6.95
CA SER A 63 -6.49 -27.05 7.68
C SER A 63 -7.61 -27.96 7.21
N HIS A 64 -8.83 -27.43 7.05
CA HIS A 64 -9.97 -28.22 6.60
C HIS A 64 -9.84 -28.63 5.13
N PHE A 65 -9.33 -27.74 4.27
CA PHE A 65 -9.08 -28.03 2.86
C PHE A 65 -8.08 -29.17 2.69
N TRP A 66 -6.92 -29.07 3.33
CA TRP A 66 -5.89 -30.10 3.21
C TRP A 66 -6.26 -31.41 3.89
N ALA A 67 -7.05 -31.39 4.97
CA ALA A 67 -7.61 -32.61 5.54
C ALA A 67 -8.55 -33.33 4.55
N LYS A 68 -9.38 -32.58 3.82
CA LYS A 68 -10.36 -33.14 2.88
C LYS A 68 -9.72 -33.62 1.56
N PHE A 69 -8.73 -32.90 1.06
CA PHE A 69 -8.11 -33.15 -0.24
C PHE A 69 -6.69 -33.72 -0.13
N ALA A 70 -6.32 -34.29 1.03
CA ALA A 70 -4.98 -34.83 1.28
C ALA A 70 -4.50 -35.85 0.24
N THR A 71 -5.43 -36.61 -0.35
CA THR A 71 -5.15 -37.66 -1.34
C THR A 71 -5.33 -37.19 -2.78
N THR A 72 -5.78 -35.95 -2.99
CA THR A 72 -5.98 -35.39 -4.33
C THR A 72 -4.62 -35.02 -4.92
N ALA A 73 -4.37 -35.43 -6.17
CA ALA A 73 -3.13 -35.05 -6.83
C ALA A 73 -3.12 -33.53 -7.09
N HIS A 74 -1.97 -32.89 -6.94
CA HIS A 74 -1.86 -31.43 -7.11
C HIS A 74 -2.32 -30.94 -8.49
N VAL A 75 -2.20 -31.79 -9.52
CA VAL A 75 -2.64 -31.48 -10.89
C VAL A 75 -4.15 -31.31 -11.02
N ASP A 76 -4.92 -31.88 -10.08
CA ASP A 76 -6.38 -31.82 -10.06
C ASP A 76 -6.90 -30.64 -9.22
N ILE A 77 -6.01 -29.88 -8.56
CA ILE A 77 -6.34 -28.72 -7.74
C ILE A 77 -6.14 -27.46 -8.58
N ILE A 78 -7.25 -26.84 -9.02
CA ILE A 78 -7.23 -25.63 -9.83
C ILE A 78 -7.53 -24.42 -8.94
N ASN A 79 -6.64 -23.42 -8.97
CA ASN A 79 -6.90 -22.13 -8.31
C ASN A 79 -7.85 -21.29 -9.17
N VAL A 80 -8.89 -20.74 -8.55
CA VAL A 80 -9.86 -19.84 -9.21
C VAL A 80 -10.03 -18.61 -8.33
N ASP A 81 -9.71 -17.44 -8.88
CA ASP A 81 -9.95 -16.15 -8.25
C ASP A 81 -10.45 -15.12 -9.27
N GLU A 82 -11.23 -14.16 -8.79
CA GLU A 82 -11.71 -13.04 -9.60
C GLU A 82 -10.80 -11.83 -9.38
N THR A 83 -10.10 -11.41 -10.43
CA THR A 83 -9.37 -10.14 -10.44
C THR A 83 -10.21 -9.11 -11.18
N SER A 84 -10.80 -8.17 -10.45
CA SER A 84 -11.52 -7.06 -11.05
C SER A 84 -10.57 -6.10 -11.76
N VAL A 85 -10.88 -5.75 -13.01
CA VAL A 85 -10.13 -4.77 -13.80
C VAL A 85 -10.83 -3.42 -13.71
N TYR A 86 -10.21 -2.46 -13.03
CA TYR A 86 -10.77 -1.11 -12.85
C TYR A 86 -10.19 -0.13 -13.89
N TYR A 87 -11.02 0.32 -14.83
CA TYR A 87 -10.61 1.21 -15.92
C TYR A 87 -10.68 2.72 -15.62
N GLY A 88 -11.05 3.14 -14.39
CA GLY A 88 -11.44 4.54 -14.15
C GLY A 88 -11.03 5.19 -12.83
N MET A 89 -9.97 4.75 -12.13
CA MET A 89 -9.57 5.39 -10.86
C MET A 89 -8.34 6.31 -11.00
N PRO A 90 -8.38 7.56 -10.45
CA PRO A 90 -7.20 8.42 -10.31
C PRO A 90 -6.18 7.71 -9.40
N PRO A 91 -4.89 8.10 -9.33
CA PRO A 91 -3.83 7.20 -8.86
C PRO A 91 -4.09 6.74 -7.41
N GLY A 92 -4.77 5.60 -7.28
CA GLY A 92 -5.12 4.92 -6.05
C GLY A 92 -3.92 4.13 -5.59
N LYS A 93 -2.80 4.82 -5.42
CA LYS A 93 -1.53 4.22 -5.03
C LYS A 93 -1.04 4.91 -3.77
N THR A 94 -0.96 4.17 -2.69
CA THR A 94 -0.30 4.60 -1.44
C THR A 94 1.14 4.07 -1.42
N LEU A 95 2.01 4.75 -0.66
CA LEU A 95 3.36 4.25 -0.42
C LEU A 95 3.33 3.25 0.74
N ALA A 96 3.71 2.01 0.48
CA ALA A 96 3.87 0.97 1.47
C ALA A 96 5.31 0.45 1.44
N LYS A 97 5.85 0.07 2.61
CA LYS A 97 7.18 -0.55 2.66
C LYS A 97 7.17 -1.84 1.84
N VAL A 98 8.24 -2.13 1.11
CA VAL A 98 8.43 -3.37 0.37
C VAL A 98 8.42 -4.54 1.36
N GLY A 99 7.61 -5.55 1.06
CA GLY A 99 7.28 -6.65 1.99
C GLY A 99 6.24 -6.29 3.06
N GLY A 100 5.85 -5.03 3.18
CA GLY A 100 4.79 -4.57 4.09
C GLY A 100 3.38 -4.69 3.48
N SER A 101 2.37 -4.48 4.32
CA SER A 101 0.96 -4.49 3.89
C SER A 101 0.58 -3.21 3.14
N SER A 102 -0.26 -3.34 2.10
CA SER A 102 -0.92 -2.21 1.41
C SER A 102 -2.34 -1.97 1.89
N LYS A 103 -2.77 -2.60 2.99
CA LYS A 103 -4.10 -2.43 3.55
C LYS A 103 -4.20 -1.06 4.23
N VAL A 104 -5.30 -0.36 4.02
CA VAL A 104 -5.60 0.93 4.63
C VAL A 104 -6.96 0.87 5.30
N ASP A 105 -7.11 1.56 6.43
CA ASP A 105 -8.42 1.76 7.06
C ASP A 105 -9.24 2.78 6.28
N LYS A 106 -10.57 2.70 6.36
CA LYS A 106 -11.49 3.60 5.62
C LYS A 106 -11.21 5.08 5.89
N SER A 107 -10.74 5.43 7.09
CA SER A 107 -10.37 6.81 7.47
C SER A 107 -9.16 7.37 6.72
N GLN A 108 -8.35 6.50 6.10
CA GLN A 108 -7.13 6.87 5.36
C GLN A 108 -7.34 6.90 3.84
N SER A 109 -8.53 6.52 3.35
CA SER A 109 -8.87 6.45 1.92
C SER A 109 -9.66 7.64 1.39
N THR A 110 -10.15 8.54 2.25
CA THR A 110 -10.86 9.74 1.81
C THR A 110 -9.88 10.89 1.59
N PRO A 111 -9.76 11.43 0.36
CA PRO A 111 -9.28 12.79 0.18
C PRO A 111 -10.37 13.69 0.76
N THR A 112 -10.08 14.38 1.87
CA THR A 112 -10.92 15.49 2.30
C THR A 112 -10.92 16.54 1.18
N ALA A 113 -12.11 16.84 0.66
CA ALA A 113 -12.35 17.90 -0.31
C ALA A 113 -12.04 19.28 0.30
#